data_AF-A0A7J6TNI4-F1
#
_entry.id   AF-A0A7J6TNI4-F1
#
_cell.length_a   1.000
_cell.length_b   1.000
_cell.length_c   1.000
_cell.angle_alpha   90.00
_cell.angle_beta   90.00
_cell.angle_gamma   90.00
#
_symmetry.space_group_name_H-M   'P 1'
#
loop_
_entity.id
_entity.type
_entity.pdbx_description
1 polymer ?
#
loop_
_entity_poly.entity_id
_entity_poly.type
_entity_poly.pdbx_seq_one_letter_code
_entity_poly.pdbx_strand_id
1 'polypeptide(L)'
;MVFLDKCCIPQNDPIAKSYGISRLADYLRVSNKLLILWSPDYLERLWCVYELAVFLRTHKKEDVILVNLNHLKLCMSLMIVQSFSIVTLLLIEPWEPDLVYIVCVMAMIASALLDRWPLSCSEEWQKFRSEVKRFSVRRAKCSASADYDTLKQLITDMYGSEESFAAVVRGIWLGEGEDNNHSTCLLSRTSLRVICAPYIPLLIARISWVITLLFPPQLDGDAVSFVPLYDVGVMREDLPSTLEVFMWE
;
A
#
# COMPACT_ATOMS: atom_id res chain seq x y z
N MET A 1 -7.88 -7.53 -13.61
CA MET A 1 -9.15 -7.06 -13.00
C MET A 1 -9.06 -7.31 -11.50
N VAL A 2 -9.57 -6.40 -10.67
CA VAL A 2 -9.61 -6.55 -9.21
C VAL A 2 -11.08 -6.59 -8.78
N PHE A 3 -11.44 -7.59 -7.97
CA PHE A 3 -12.76 -7.68 -7.34
C PHE A 3 -12.65 -7.11 -5.93
N LEU A 4 -13.51 -6.15 -5.60
CA LEU A 4 -13.61 -5.57 -4.26
C LEU A 4 -15.04 -5.76 -3.78
N ASP A 5 -15.22 -6.65 -2.81
CA ASP A 5 -16.50 -7.06 -2.22
C ASP A 5 -17.53 -5.93 -2.10
N LYS A 6 -17.14 -4.83 -1.45
CA LYS A 6 -17.99 -3.68 -1.13
C LYS A 6 -18.38 -2.86 -2.35
N CYS A 7 -17.59 -2.92 -3.42
CA CYS A 7 -17.84 -2.21 -4.68
C CYS A 7 -18.56 -3.07 -5.72
N CYS A 8 -18.35 -4.39 -5.69
CA CYS A 8 -18.89 -5.32 -6.67
C CYS A 8 -20.23 -5.94 -6.25
N ILE A 9 -20.54 -5.97 -4.95
CA ILE A 9 -21.81 -6.47 -4.44
C ILE A 9 -22.69 -5.28 -4.03
N PRO A 10 -23.91 -5.13 -4.57
CA PRO A 10 -24.82 -4.06 -4.19
C PRO A 10 -25.08 -4.06 -2.68
N GLN A 11 -24.68 -3.01 -1.97
CA GLN A 11 -24.82 -2.93 -0.51
C GLN A 11 -26.23 -2.49 -0.06
N ASN A 12 -26.94 -1.77 -0.94
CA ASN A 12 -28.23 -1.15 -0.62
C ASN A 12 -29.45 -1.99 -1.04
N ASP A 13 -29.24 -3.04 -1.83
CA ASP A 13 -30.30 -3.96 -2.27
C ASP A 13 -30.09 -5.32 -1.59
N PRO A 14 -30.92 -5.71 -0.61
CA PRO A 14 -30.73 -6.94 0.15
C PRO A 14 -30.86 -8.20 -0.73
N ILE A 15 -31.68 -8.17 -1.79
CA ILE A 15 -31.89 -9.32 -2.68
C ILE A 15 -30.65 -9.49 -3.55
N ALA A 16 -30.20 -8.41 -4.20
CA ALA A 16 -28.99 -8.45 -5.02
C ALA A 16 -27.73 -8.75 -4.19
N LYS A 17 -27.68 -8.27 -2.94
CA LYS A 17 -26.61 -8.59 -1.99
C LYS A 17 -26.57 -10.08 -1.67
N SER A 18 -27.72 -10.67 -1.32
CA SER A 18 -27.83 -12.12 -1.05
C SER A 18 -27.39 -12.95 -2.26
N TYR A 19 -27.81 -12.56 -3.46
CA TYR A 19 -27.34 -13.20 -4.70
C TYR A 19 -25.82 -13.07 -4.87
N GLY A 20 -25.26 -11.88 -4.63
CA GLY A 20 -23.81 -11.66 -4.67
C GLY A 20 -23.03 -12.54 -3.68
N ILE A 21 -23.51 -12.65 -2.43
CA ILE A 21 -22.92 -13.52 -1.40
C ILE A 21 -22.94 -14.98 -1.85
N SER A 22 -24.05 -15.46 -2.39
CA SER A 22 -24.19 -16.84 -2.85
C SER A 22 -23.20 -17.21 -3.97
N ARG A 23 -22.75 -16.21 -4.75
CA ARG A 23 -21.80 -16.36 -5.86
C ARG A 23 -20.36 -16.04 -5.49
N LEU A 24 -20.10 -15.62 -4.26
CA LEU A 24 -18.77 -15.20 -3.82
C LEU A 24 -17.74 -16.32 -3.96
N ALA A 25 -18.12 -17.57 -3.70
CA ALA A 25 -17.25 -18.73 -3.88
C ALA A 25 -16.84 -18.93 -5.36
N ASP A 26 -17.75 -18.66 -6.31
CA ASP A 26 -17.47 -18.76 -7.74
C ASP A 26 -16.40 -17.73 -8.15
N TYR A 27 -16.51 -16.49 -7.65
CA TYR A 27 -15.51 -15.43 -7.90
C TYR A 27 -14.15 -15.77 -7.30
N LEU A 28 -14.12 -16.24 -6.05
CA LEU A 28 -12.87 -16.62 -5.39
C LEU A 28 -12.18 -17.78 -6.12
N ARG A 29 -12.93 -18.74 -6.65
CA ARG A 29 -12.39 -19.89 -7.39
C ARG A 29 -11.64 -19.50 -8.67
N VAL A 30 -12.05 -18.42 -9.33
CA VAL A 30 -11.40 -17.93 -10.58
C VAL A 30 -10.35 -16.84 -10.33
N SER A 31 -10.18 -16.42 -9.08
CA SER A 31 -9.26 -15.34 -8.72
C SER A 31 -7.83 -15.86 -8.52
N ASN A 32 -6.82 -15.23 -9.13
CA ASN A 32 -5.44 -15.72 -8.99
C ASN A 32 -4.81 -15.47 -7.62
N LYS A 33 -5.24 -14.42 -6.92
CA LYS A 33 -4.68 -13.99 -5.63
C LYS A 33 -5.76 -13.36 -4.76
N LEU A 34 -5.57 -13.46 -3.45
CA LEU A 34 -6.45 -12.83 -2.45
C LEU A 34 -5.65 -11.83 -1.61
N LEU A 35 -5.94 -10.53 -1.76
CA LEU A 35 -5.36 -9.48 -0.94
C LEU A 35 -6.29 -9.21 0.25
N ILE A 36 -5.78 -9.44 1.46
CA ILE A 36 -6.51 -9.21 2.70
C ILE A 36 -5.88 -8.04 3.44
N LEU A 37 -6.67 -6.99 3.63
CA LEU A 37 -6.37 -5.90 4.55
C LEU A 37 -6.89 -6.27 5.95
N TRP A 38 -6.00 -6.77 6.80
CA TRP A 38 -6.40 -7.28 8.11
C TRP A 38 -6.20 -6.23 9.22
N SER A 39 -7.04 -6.36 10.24
CA SER A 39 -7.01 -5.65 11.52
C SER A 39 -7.32 -6.67 12.62
N PRO A 40 -7.12 -6.34 13.91
CA PRO A 40 -7.42 -7.28 15.00
C PRO A 40 -8.85 -7.83 14.96
N ASP A 41 -9.83 -7.03 14.55
CA ASP A 41 -11.22 -7.43 14.38
C ASP A 41 -11.51 -8.23 13.09
N TYR A 42 -10.50 -8.58 12.29
CA TYR A 42 -10.69 -9.36 11.05
C TYR A 42 -11.39 -10.70 11.31
N LEU A 43 -10.97 -11.41 12.36
CA LEU A 43 -11.54 -12.71 12.73
C LEU A 43 -12.93 -12.60 13.36
N GLU A 44 -13.33 -11.40 13.75
CA GLU A 44 -14.70 -11.15 14.19
C GLU A 44 -15.66 -11.07 13.00
N ARG A 45 -15.20 -10.87 11.76
CA ARG A 45 -16.07 -10.70 10.60
C ARG A 45 -16.26 -12.04 9.87
N LEU A 46 -17.43 -12.67 10.03
CA LEU A 46 -17.68 -14.01 9.49
C LEU A 46 -17.46 -14.08 7.97
N TRP A 47 -17.92 -13.04 7.26
CA TRP A 47 -17.75 -12.90 5.82
C TRP A 47 -16.27 -12.98 5.41
N CYS A 48 -15.40 -12.18 6.03
CA CYS A 48 -13.98 -12.14 5.67
C CYS A 48 -13.27 -13.47 5.94
N VAL A 49 -13.64 -14.15 7.04
CA VAL A 49 -13.09 -15.46 7.36
C VAL A 49 -13.58 -16.53 6.38
N TYR A 50 -14.84 -16.45 5.96
CA TYR A 50 -15.42 -17.31 4.94
C TYR A 50 -14.68 -17.15 3.59
N GLU A 51 -14.44 -15.93 3.13
CA GLU A 51 -13.71 -15.68 1.87
C GLU A 51 -12.32 -16.33 1.87
N LEU A 52 -11.55 -16.12 2.93
CA LEU A 52 -10.23 -16.72 3.07
C LEU A 52 -10.30 -18.26 3.05
N ALA A 53 -11.20 -18.84 3.84
CA ALA A 53 -11.33 -20.27 3.95
C ALA A 53 -11.74 -20.91 2.61
N VAL A 54 -12.66 -20.27 1.87
CA VAL A 54 -13.10 -20.73 0.55
C VAL A 54 -12.00 -20.60 -0.49
N PHE A 55 -11.29 -19.47 -0.51
CA PHE A 55 -10.16 -19.26 -1.42
C PHE A 55 -9.09 -20.35 -1.25
N LEU A 56 -8.70 -20.63 -0.01
CA LEU A 56 -7.68 -21.63 0.32
C LEU A 56 -8.11 -23.09 0.08
N ARG A 57 -9.38 -23.37 -0.23
CA ARG A 57 -9.78 -24.71 -0.69
C ARG A 57 -9.32 -25.00 -2.11
N THR A 58 -9.08 -23.96 -2.90
CA THR A 58 -8.77 -24.07 -4.34
C THR A 58 -7.42 -23.46 -4.70
N HIS A 59 -6.82 -22.69 -3.79
CA HIS A 59 -5.56 -21.97 -3.98
C HIS A 59 -4.53 -22.34 -2.92
N LYS A 60 -3.28 -21.96 -3.16
CA LYS A 60 -2.21 -22.18 -2.20
C LYS A 60 -2.11 -21.01 -1.22
N LYS A 61 -1.43 -21.22 -0.10
CA LYS A 61 -1.24 -20.18 0.94
C LYS A 61 -0.46 -18.98 0.42
N GLU A 62 0.46 -19.19 -0.53
CA GLU A 62 1.31 -18.14 -1.11
C GLU A 62 0.51 -17.17 -2.00
N ASP A 63 -0.68 -17.56 -2.44
CA ASP A 63 -1.58 -16.71 -3.24
C ASP A 63 -2.36 -15.71 -2.36
N VAL A 64 -2.26 -15.85 -1.03
CA VAL A 64 -2.86 -14.92 -0.06
C VAL A 64 -1.83 -13.87 0.37
N ILE A 65 -2.16 -12.60 0.11
CA ILE A 65 -1.34 -11.45 0.51
C ILE A 65 -2.01 -10.79 1.71
N LEU A 66 -1.34 -10.82 2.86
CA LEU A 66 -1.81 -10.19 4.09
C LEU A 66 -1.13 -8.85 4.32
N VAL A 67 -1.92 -7.80 4.40
CA VAL A 67 -1.44 -6.44 4.69
C VAL A 67 -2.12 -5.94 5.96
N ASN A 68 -1.34 -5.56 6.96
CA ASN A 68 -1.88 -4.96 8.19
C ASN A 68 -2.38 -3.53 7.86
N LEU A 69 -3.62 -3.22 8.23
CA LEU A 69 -4.21 -1.88 8.03
C LEU A 69 -3.43 -0.77 8.74
N ASN A 70 -2.81 -1.04 9.88
CA ASN A 70 -1.95 -0.07 10.57
C ASN A 70 -0.67 0.20 9.77
N HIS A 71 -0.11 -0.81 9.12
CA HIS A 71 1.01 -0.63 8.20
C HIS A 71 0.62 0.21 6.98
N LEU A 72 -0.57 -0.04 6.42
CA LEU A 72 -1.09 0.80 5.33
C LEU A 72 -1.28 2.25 5.77
N LYS A 73 -1.86 2.49 6.95
CA LYS A 73 -2.00 3.85 7.52
C LYS A 73 -0.66 4.54 7.70
N LEU A 74 0.36 3.82 8.18
CA LEU A 74 1.72 4.31 8.33
C LEU A 74 2.34 4.71 6.98
N CYS A 75 2.24 3.84 5.97
CA CYS A 75 2.72 4.15 4.63
C CYS A 75 2.01 5.38 4.04
N MET A 76 0.68 5.47 4.20
CA MET A 76 -0.09 6.63 3.74
C MET A 76 0.31 7.91 4.47
N SER A 77 0.50 7.87 5.79
CA SER A 77 0.93 9.05 6.55
C SER A 77 2.35 9.49 6.17
N LEU A 78 3.27 8.54 5.97
CA LEU A 78 4.62 8.82 5.47
C LEU A 78 4.59 9.45 4.08
N MET A 79 3.78 8.94 3.16
CA MET A 79 3.61 9.54 1.82
C MET A 79 3.04 10.96 1.89
N ILE A 80 2.09 11.23 2.80
CA ILE A 80 1.53 12.57 2.99
C ILE A 80 2.59 13.54 3.54
N VAL A 81 3.31 13.14 4.60
CA VAL A 81 4.39 13.94 5.20
C VAL A 81 5.45 14.24 4.15
N GLN A 82 5.86 13.23 3.38
CA GLN A 82 6.84 13.39 2.31
C GLN A 82 6.36 14.32 1.20
N SER A 83 5.11 14.17 0.75
CA SER A 83 4.54 15.06 -0.26
C SER A 83 4.52 16.50 0.23
N PHE A 84 4.15 16.72 1.49
CA PHE A 84 4.16 18.03 2.12
C PHE A 84 5.58 18.60 2.25
N SER A 85 6.57 17.79 2.64
CA SER A 85 7.98 18.19 2.70
C SER A 85 8.51 18.58 1.32
N ILE A 86 8.20 17.82 0.28
CA ILE A 86 8.62 18.13 -1.10
C ILE A 86 7.98 19.46 -1.55
N VAL A 87 6.67 19.64 -1.35
CA VAL A 87 5.99 20.89 -1.68
C VAL A 87 6.60 22.07 -0.92
N THR A 88 6.87 21.90 0.38
CA THR A 88 7.53 22.93 1.21
C THR A 88 8.92 23.27 0.67
N LEU A 89 9.72 22.28 0.27
CA LEU A 89 11.03 22.50 -0.34
C LEU A 89 10.96 23.21 -1.70
N LEU A 90 9.91 22.97 -2.48
CA LEU A 90 9.69 23.66 -3.76
C LEU A 90 9.21 25.12 -3.56
N LEU A 91 8.48 25.39 -2.47
CA LEU A 91 7.98 26.72 -2.14
C LEU A 91 9.00 27.58 -1.38
N ILE A 92 9.91 26.96 -0.61
CA ILE A 92 11.06 27.63 -0.02
C ILE A 92 12.09 27.84 -1.15
N GLU A 93 11.87 28.91 -1.91
CA GLU A 93 12.84 29.50 -2.82
C GLU A 93 14.21 29.77 -2.13
N PRO A 94 15.33 30.00 -2.85
CA PRO A 94 16.69 29.60 -2.47
C PRO A 94 17.34 30.27 -1.23
N TRP A 95 16.61 31.01 -0.42
CA TRP A 95 17.16 32.09 0.39
C TRP A 95 17.68 31.67 1.76
N GLU A 96 17.33 30.50 2.32
CA GLU A 96 17.96 30.01 3.56
C GLU A 96 18.26 28.50 3.56
N PRO A 97 19.52 28.09 3.31
CA PRO A 97 19.91 26.67 3.27
C PRO A 97 19.72 25.95 4.61
N ASP A 98 19.79 26.68 5.72
CA ASP A 98 19.63 26.12 7.07
C ASP A 98 18.19 25.62 7.30
N LEU A 99 17.18 26.33 6.81
CA LEU A 99 15.78 25.93 6.95
C LEU A 99 15.47 24.66 6.15
N VAL A 100 16.01 24.56 4.94
CA VAL A 100 15.90 23.37 4.09
C VAL A 100 16.50 22.15 4.78
N TYR A 101 17.69 22.30 5.37
CA TYR A 101 18.35 21.23 6.10
C TYR A 101 17.52 20.78 7.32
N ILE A 102 16.99 21.73 8.10
CA ILE A 102 16.13 21.43 9.25
C ILE A 102 14.88 20.65 8.83
N VAL A 103 14.18 21.07 7.77
CA VAL A 103 12.98 20.38 7.26
C VAL A 103 13.30 18.95 6.84
N CYS A 104 14.40 18.75 6.11
CA CYS A 104 14.84 17.41 5.68
C CYS A 104 15.18 16.51 6.88
N VAL A 105 15.94 17.02 7.86
CA VAL A 105 16.31 16.26 9.06
C VAL A 105 15.08 15.91 9.89
N MET A 106 14.15 16.84 10.06
CA MET A 106 12.90 16.60 10.79
C MET A 106 12.02 15.55 10.09
N ALA A 107 11.91 15.60 8.77
CA ALA A 107 11.19 14.60 7.99
C ALA A 107 11.84 13.20 8.10
N MET A 108 13.17 13.14 8.09
CA MET A 108 13.92 11.90 8.29
C MET A 108 13.74 11.33 9.70
N ILE A 109 13.82 12.16 10.75
CA ILE A 109 13.61 11.74 12.13
C ILE A 109 12.16 11.26 12.33
N ALA A 110 11.17 12.01 11.83
CA ALA A 110 9.77 11.59 11.89
C ALA A 110 9.57 10.23 11.22
N SER A 111 10.16 10.03 10.04
CA SER A 111 10.10 8.74 9.33
C SER A 111 10.78 7.61 10.11
N ALA A 112 11.95 7.86 10.69
CA ALA A 112 12.69 6.86 11.48
C ALA A 112 11.99 6.50 12.81
N LEU A 113 11.29 7.46 13.43
CA LEU A 113 10.49 7.21 14.62
C LEU A 113 9.23 6.40 14.26
N LEU A 114 8.61 6.69 13.12
CA LEU A 114 7.49 5.92 12.57
C LEU A 114 7.91 4.49 12.20
N ASP A 115 9.14 4.29 11.73
CA ASP A 115 9.75 2.96 11.49
C ASP A 115 10.05 2.17 12.78
N ARG A 116 10.01 2.80 13.96
CA ARG A 116 10.13 2.13 15.27
C ARG A 116 8.80 1.66 15.86
N TRP A 117 7.68 1.88 15.17
CA TRP A 117 6.38 1.26 15.44
C TRP A 117 6.29 -0.29 15.37
N PRO A 118 7.25 -1.09 14.82
CA PRO A 118 7.13 -2.54 14.73
C PRO A 118 7.00 -3.25 16.09
N LEU A 119 7.38 -2.62 17.19
CA LEU A 119 7.16 -3.18 18.53
C LEU A 119 5.67 -3.39 18.80
N SER A 120 4.80 -2.43 18.46
CA SER A 120 3.34 -2.58 18.58
C SER A 120 2.78 -3.66 17.65
N CYS A 121 3.45 -3.90 16.51
CA CYS A 121 3.04 -4.96 15.59
C CYS A 121 3.19 -6.37 16.17
N SER A 122 4.21 -6.61 16.99
CA SER A 122 4.36 -7.91 17.65
C SER A 122 3.22 -8.22 18.62
N GLU A 123 2.75 -7.22 19.38
CA GLU A 123 1.64 -7.37 20.30
C GLU A 123 0.32 -7.61 19.56
N GLU A 124 0.08 -6.86 18.47
CA GLU A 124 -1.09 -7.06 17.61
C GLU A 124 -1.14 -8.47 17.01
N TRP A 125 0.01 -8.99 16.57
CA TRP A 125 0.09 -10.36 16.06
C TRP A 125 -0.14 -11.38 17.17
N GLN A 126 0.44 -11.20 18.36
CA GLN A 126 0.16 -12.10 19.48
C GLN A 126 -1.33 -12.12 19.83
N LYS A 127 -1.98 -10.95 19.85
CA LYS A 127 -3.42 -10.83 20.05
C LYS A 127 -4.20 -11.55 18.95
N PHE A 128 -3.88 -11.30 17.69
CA PHE A 128 -4.52 -11.97 16.56
C PHE A 128 -4.36 -13.50 16.65
N ARG A 129 -3.16 -14.03 16.96
CA ARG A 129 -2.96 -15.48 17.16
C ARG A 129 -3.83 -16.03 18.29
N SER A 130 -3.99 -15.27 19.37
CA SER A 130 -4.85 -15.66 20.48
C SER A 130 -6.33 -15.70 20.07
N GLU A 131 -6.76 -14.79 19.20
CA GLU A 131 -8.11 -14.72 18.65
C GLU A 131 -8.36 -15.86 17.65
N VAL A 132 -7.37 -16.19 16.80
CA VAL A 132 -7.43 -17.38 15.93
C VAL A 132 -7.70 -18.63 16.75
N LYS A 133 -6.92 -18.89 17.82
CA LYS A 133 -7.11 -20.07 18.68
C LYS A 133 -8.52 -20.16 19.25
N ARG A 134 -9.14 -19.01 19.49
CA ARG A 134 -10.49 -18.87 20.04
C ARG A 134 -11.55 -18.76 18.95
N PHE A 135 -11.22 -18.75 17.67
CA PHE A 135 -12.20 -18.52 16.62
C PHE A 135 -13.32 -19.58 16.67
N SER A 136 -14.55 -19.09 16.53
CA SER A 136 -15.78 -19.89 16.45
C SER A 136 -16.81 -19.09 15.64
N VAL A 137 -17.52 -19.77 14.73
CA VAL A 137 -18.54 -19.17 13.86
C VAL A 137 -19.60 -18.41 14.68
N ARG A 138 -19.99 -18.96 15.83
CA ARG A 138 -21.01 -18.38 16.72
C ARG A 138 -20.66 -17.02 17.31
N ARG A 139 -19.37 -16.71 17.41
CA ARG A 139 -18.88 -15.43 17.95
C ARG A 139 -18.58 -14.41 16.85
N ALA A 140 -18.58 -14.85 15.59
CA ALA A 140 -18.35 -13.96 14.48
C ALA A 140 -19.59 -13.09 14.26
N LYS A 141 -19.33 -11.83 13.95
CA LYS A 141 -20.28 -10.77 13.64
C LYS A 141 -20.51 -10.69 12.14
N CYS A 142 -21.73 -10.33 11.77
CA CYS A 142 -22.10 -9.88 10.42
C CYS A 142 -22.76 -8.51 10.53
N SER A 143 -22.66 -7.69 9.48
CA SER A 143 -23.31 -6.38 9.44
C SER A 143 -24.83 -6.49 9.44
N ALA A 144 -25.38 -7.55 8.81
CA ALA A 144 -26.80 -7.88 8.86
C ALA A 144 -27.00 -9.32 9.32
N SER A 145 -28.06 -9.58 10.11
CA SER A 145 -28.40 -10.92 10.57
C SER A 145 -28.77 -11.86 9.42
N ALA A 146 -29.42 -11.36 8.37
CA ALA A 146 -29.75 -12.16 7.19
C ALA A 146 -28.51 -12.69 6.45
N ASP A 147 -27.42 -11.92 6.43
CA ASP A 147 -26.14 -12.36 5.86
C ASP A 147 -25.52 -13.48 6.70
N TYR A 148 -25.69 -13.42 8.03
CA TYR A 148 -25.19 -14.44 8.95
C TYR A 148 -25.81 -15.80 8.68
N ASP A 149 -27.14 -15.87 8.54
CA ASP A 149 -27.84 -17.12 8.26
C ASP A 149 -27.45 -17.70 6.90
N THR A 150 -27.31 -16.83 5.89
CA THR A 150 -26.86 -17.22 4.53
C THR A 150 -25.44 -17.80 4.58
N LEU A 151 -24.50 -17.10 5.21
CA LEU A 151 -23.11 -17.57 5.35
C LEU A 151 -23.03 -18.86 6.16
N LYS A 152 -23.82 -18.98 7.23
CA LYS A 152 -23.88 -20.19 8.06
C LYS A 152 -24.38 -21.39 7.28
N GLN A 153 -25.40 -21.21 6.43
CA GLN A 153 -25.87 -22.26 5.52
C GLN A 153 -24.76 -22.66 4.55
N LEU A 154 -24.12 -21.69 3.88
CA LEU A 154 -23.01 -21.95 2.96
C LEU A 154 -21.83 -22.66 3.62
N ILE A 155 -21.50 -22.29 4.87
CA ILE A 155 -20.47 -22.95 5.68
C ILE A 155 -20.86 -24.41 5.96
N THR A 156 -22.11 -24.65 6.38
CA THR A 156 -22.61 -26.00 6.66
C THR A 156 -22.61 -26.85 5.39
N ASP A 157 -23.04 -26.30 4.27
CA ASP A 157 -23.09 -27.00 2.98
C ASP A 157 -21.69 -27.36 2.48
N MET A 158 -20.70 -26.48 2.68
CA MET A 158 -19.34 -26.68 2.18
C MET A 158 -18.40 -27.45 3.10
N TYR A 159 -18.56 -27.31 4.42
CA TYR A 159 -17.64 -27.87 5.42
C TYR A 159 -18.32 -28.92 6.31
N GLY A 160 -19.61 -29.19 6.12
CA GLY A 160 -20.42 -30.12 6.89
C GLY A 160 -20.88 -29.59 8.25
N SER A 161 -20.06 -28.79 8.93
CA SER A 161 -20.43 -28.16 10.20
C SER A 161 -19.67 -26.86 10.47
N GLU A 162 -20.23 -26.01 11.34
CA GLU A 162 -19.55 -24.80 11.84
C GLU A 162 -18.22 -25.12 12.54
N GLU A 163 -18.13 -26.26 13.24
CA GLU A 163 -16.94 -26.64 13.99
C GLU A 163 -15.83 -27.14 13.05
N SER A 164 -16.20 -27.92 12.02
CA SER A 164 -15.28 -28.33 10.95
C SER A 164 -14.69 -27.11 10.24
N PHE A 165 -15.52 -26.11 9.94
CA PHE A 165 -15.06 -24.84 9.40
C PHE A 165 -14.11 -24.09 10.35
N ALA A 166 -14.48 -23.97 11.64
CA ALA A 166 -13.63 -23.32 12.63
C ALA A 166 -12.28 -24.05 12.79
N ALA A 167 -12.26 -25.38 12.72
CA ALA A 167 -11.03 -26.17 12.73
C ALA A 167 -10.15 -25.88 11.51
N VAL A 168 -10.74 -25.76 10.31
CA VAL A 168 -10.01 -25.37 9.09
C VAL A 168 -9.42 -23.97 9.24
N VAL A 169 -10.20 -22.99 9.70
CA VAL A 169 -9.72 -21.62 9.93
C VAL A 169 -8.57 -21.60 10.93
N ARG A 170 -8.71 -22.32 12.06
CA ARG A 170 -7.63 -22.46 13.04
C ARG A 170 -6.40 -23.09 12.42
N GLY A 171 -6.56 -24.14 11.61
CA GLY A 171 -5.48 -24.82 10.90
C GLY A 171 -4.73 -23.91 9.90
N ILE A 172 -5.44 -23.07 9.16
CA ILE A 172 -4.85 -22.12 8.18
C ILE A 172 -3.83 -21.20 8.85
N TRP A 173 -4.19 -20.71 10.04
CA TRP A 173 -3.44 -19.68 10.76
C TRP A 173 -2.44 -20.22 11.79
N LEU A 174 -2.71 -21.40 12.35
CA LEU A 174 -1.85 -22.06 13.34
C LEU A 174 -0.95 -23.13 12.73
N GLY A 175 -1.20 -23.53 11.48
CA GLY A 175 -0.48 -24.60 10.78
C GLY A 175 0.96 -24.24 10.41
N GLU A 176 1.85 -25.11 10.91
CA GLU A 176 3.27 -25.42 10.64
C GLU A 176 4.18 -24.35 10.02
N GLY A 177 5.26 -24.07 10.75
CA GLY A 177 6.40 -23.27 10.33
C GLY A 177 6.61 -22.07 11.22
N GLU A 178 7.19 -22.29 12.40
CA GLU A 178 7.73 -21.24 13.27
C GLU A 178 8.88 -20.46 12.60
N ASP A 179 9.38 -20.96 11.47
CA ASP A 179 10.55 -20.44 10.80
C ASP A 179 10.23 -19.93 9.38
N ASN A 180 10.62 -18.68 9.16
CA ASN A 180 10.78 -17.97 7.89
C ASN A 180 9.58 -17.12 7.41
N ASN A 181 9.87 -15.82 7.32
CA ASN A 181 9.09 -14.74 6.70
C ASN A 181 8.00 -14.05 7.52
N HIS A 182 8.33 -13.65 8.75
CA HIS A 182 7.72 -12.45 9.37
C HIS A 182 8.13 -11.13 8.67
N SER A 183 8.35 -11.15 7.35
CA SER A 183 8.65 -10.01 6.49
C SER A 183 7.45 -9.06 6.29
N THR A 184 6.29 -9.37 6.89
CA THR A 184 5.08 -8.55 6.77
C THR A 184 5.03 -7.35 7.70
N CYS A 185 5.93 -7.26 8.69
CA CYS A 185 6.00 -6.08 9.55
C CYS A 185 7.27 -5.25 9.48
N LEU A 186 8.31 -5.73 8.81
CA LEU A 186 9.31 -4.80 8.30
C LEU A 186 8.70 -4.09 7.10
N LEU A 187 8.61 -2.77 7.17
CA LEU A 187 8.53 -1.93 5.99
C LEU A 187 9.58 -2.47 5.02
N SER A 188 9.12 -3.09 3.94
CA SER A 188 9.99 -3.77 2.98
C SER A 188 11.15 -2.81 2.67
N ARG A 189 12.39 -3.31 2.54
CA ARG A 189 13.51 -2.46 2.07
C ARG A 189 13.13 -1.67 0.80
N THR A 190 12.18 -2.19 0.04
CA THR A 190 11.51 -1.54 -1.09
C THR A 190 10.70 -0.31 -0.69
N SER A 191 9.87 -0.39 0.35
CA SER A 191 9.11 0.74 0.88
C SER A 191 10.03 1.85 1.39
N LEU A 192 11.11 1.50 2.10
CA LEU A 192 12.10 2.48 2.54
C LEU A 192 12.79 3.16 1.35
N ARG A 193 13.10 2.40 0.29
CA ARG A 193 13.62 2.96 -0.96
C ARG A 193 12.62 3.90 -1.63
N VAL A 194 11.32 3.57 -1.64
CA VAL A 194 10.28 4.45 -2.19
C VAL A 194 10.19 5.75 -1.39
N ILE A 195 10.29 5.68 -0.07
CA ILE A 195 10.28 6.86 0.80
C ILE A 195 11.55 7.69 0.61
N CYS A 196 12.73 7.07 0.49
CA CYS A 196 13.97 7.83 0.38
C CYS A 196 14.27 8.34 -1.04
N ALA A 197 13.79 7.65 -2.09
CA ALA A 197 14.16 7.91 -3.47
C ALA A 197 13.96 9.37 -3.93
N PRO A 198 12.85 10.07 -3.60
CA PRO A 198 12.63 11.44 -4.03
C PRO A 198 13.63 12.44 -3.43
N TYR A 199 14.19 12.13 -2.26
CA TYR A 199 15.16 13.00 -1.59
C TYR A 199 16.57 12.85 -2.14
N ILE A 200 16.89 11.73 -2.80
CA ILE A 200 18.25 11.47 -3.32
C ILE A 200 18.67 12.51 -4.37
N PRO A 201 17.87 12.80 -5.43
CA PRO A 201 18.24 13.82 -6.42
C PRO A 201 18.36 15.22 -5.82
N LEU A 202 17.48 15.56 -4.88
CA LEU A 202 17.52 16.86 -4.17
C LEU A 202 18.81 16.99 -3.35
N LEU A 203 19.20 15.92 -2.66
CA LEU A 203 20.45 15.88 -1.91
C LEU A 203 21.67 16.02 -2.84
N ILE A 204 21.67 15.29 -3.96
CA ILE A 204 22.75 15.37 -4.96
C ILE A 204 22.87 16.77 -5.55
N ALA A 205 21.76 17.39 -5.97
CA ALA A 205 21.75 18.75 -6.52
C ALA A 205 22.29 19.77 -5.51
N ARG A 206 21.93 19.63 -4.23
CA ARG A 206 22.42 20.51 -3.15
C ARG A 206 23.88 20.28 -2.82
N ILE A 207 24.34 19.03 -2.74
CA ILE A 207 25.77 18.70 -2.55
C ILE A 207 26.58 19.29 -3.70
N SER A 208 26.10 19.14 -4.94
CA SER A 208 26.76 19.74 -6.11
C SER A 208 26.88 21.26 -5.99
N TRP A 209 25.81 21.95 -5.57
CA TRP A 209 25.83 23.40 -5.38
C TRP A 209 26.81 23.84 -4.27
N VAL A 210 26.84 23.13 -3.14
CA VAL A 210 27.79 23.40 -2.05
C VAL A 210 29.24 23.18 -2.49
N ILE A 211 29.51 22.13 -3.28
CA ILE A 211 30.84 21.89 -3.84
C ILE A 211 31.26 23.05 -4.75
N THR A 212 30.37 23.57 -5.61
CA THR A 212 30.65 24.73 -6.45
C THR A 212 30.96 25.99 -5.63
N LEU A 213 30.34 26.16 -4.45
CA LEU A 213 30.64 27.29 -3.55
C LEU A 213 31.98 27.13 -2.81
N LEU A 214 32.30 25.93 -2.34
CA LEU A 214 33.55 25.64 -1.61
C LEU A 214 34.76 25.62 -2.54
N PHE A 215 34.55 25.20 -3.78
CA PHE A 215 35.58 25.11 -4.81
C PHE A 215 35.09 25.91 -6.04
N PRO A 216 35.07 27.25 -5.94
CA PRO A 216 34.76 28.05 -7.11
C PRO A 216 35.77 27.68 -8.20
N PRO A 217 35.33 27.43 -9.45
CA PRO A 217 36.25 27.11 -10.53
C PRO A 217 37.29 28.23 -10.59
N GLN A 218 38.56 27.87 -10.39
CA GLN A 218 39.67 28.81 -10.62
C GLN A 218 39.60 29.19 -12.09
N LEU A 219 39.11 30.40 -12.34
CA LEU A 219 39.15 31.04 -13.64
C LEU A 219 40.62 31.34 -13.94
N ASP A 220 41.33 30.35 -14.48
CA ASP A 220 42.63 30.57 -15.09
C ASP A 220 42.42 31.46 -16.32
N GLY A 221 42.68 32.76 -16.14
CA GLY A 221 43.17 33.80 -17.06
C GLY A 221 42.63 33.97 -18.49
N ASP A 222 42.18 32.93 -19.17
CA ASP A 222 41.75 33.00 -20.56
C ASP A 222 40.23 33.10 -20.62
N ALA A 223 39.76 34.33 -20.81
CA ALA A 223 38.35 34.68 -20.94
C ALA A 223 37.67 33.94 -22.10
N VAL A 224 37.23 32.70 -21.86
CA VAL A 224 36.25 32.04 -22.71
C VAL A 224 34.89 32.59 -22.30
N SER A 225 34.36 33.49 -23.13
CA SER A 225 33.02 34.06 -22.99
C SER A 225 31.97 32.95 -22.95
N PHE A 226 31.55 32.56 -21.75
CA PHE A 226 30.44 31.65 -21.54
C PHE A 226 29.14 32.37 -21.92
N VAL A 227 28.61 32.06 -23.10
CA VAL A 227 27.26 32.45 -23.49
C VAL A 227 26.29 31.62 -22.64
N PRO A 228 25.43 32.23 -21.80
CA PRO A 228 24.49 31.48 -20.98
C PRO A 228 23.52 30.71 -21.85
N LEU A 229 23.42 29.39 -21.63
CA LEU A 229 22.59 28.44 -22.38
C LEU A 229 21.08 28.56 -22.10
N TYR A 230 20.62 29.75 -21.68
CA TYR A 230 19.22 30.07 -21.43
C TYR A 230 18.65 31.14 -22.37
N ASP A 231 19.42 31.59 -23.36
CA ASP A 231 18.85 32.32 -24.49
C ASP A 231 18.29 31.31 -25.50
N VAL A 232 17.17 30.67 -25.13
CA VAL A 232 16.29 30.01 -26.11
C VAL A 232 15.66 31.14 -26.90
N GLY A 233 16.42 31.59 -27.90
CA GLY A 233 15.95 32.52 -28.90
C GLY A 233 14.61 32.04 -29.43
N VAL A 234 13.61 32.87 -29.23
CA VAL A 234 12.34 32.84 -29.96
C VAL A 234 12.68 32.89 -31.45
N MET A 235 12.80 31.72 -32.09
CA MET A 235 12.70 31.62 -33.54
C MET A 235 11.23 31.85 -33.90
N ARG A 236 10.92 33.12 -34.15
CA ARG A 236 9.76 33.56 -34.92
C ARG A 236 10.18 33.55 -36.40
N GLU A 237 9.29 33.02 -37.25
CA GLU A 237 9.28 33.14 -38.72
C GLU A 237 10.40 32.28 -39.39
N ASP A 238 10.12 31.14 -40.02
CA ASP A 238 9.22 30.94 -41.16
C ASP A 238 8.60 29.54 -41.18
N LEU A 239 7.26 29.46 -41.24
CA LEU A 239 6.53 28.23 -41.51
C LEU A 239 6.15 28.21 -43.01
N PRO A 240 6.65 27.26 -43.83
CA PRO A 240 6.18 27.12 -45.20
C PRO A 240 4.74 26.60 -45.22
N SER A 241 3.89 27.27 -45.99
CA SER A 241 2.44 27.10 -46.11
C SER A 241 1.98 25.84 -46.87
N THR A 242 2.72 24.74 -46.77
CA THR A 242 2.38 23.49 -47.46
C THR A 242 2.60 22.28 -46.55
N LEU A 243 1.61 21.99 -45.71
CA LEU A 243 1.39 20.64 -45.21
C LEU A 243 -0.11 20.37 -45.16
N GLU A 244 -0.56 19.76 -46.26
CA GLU A 244 -1.84 19.11 -46.42
C GLU A 244 -2.00 17.98 -45.39
N VAL A 245 -3.17 17.97 -44.74
CA VAL A 245 -4.06 16.82 -44.59
C VAL A 245 -3.37 15.45 -44.41
N PHE A 246 -3.42 14.92 -43.18
CA PHE A 246 -3.72 13.51 -42.95
C PHE A 246 -4.47 13.34 -41.63
N MET A 247 -5.80 13.19 -41.76
CA MET A 247 -6.66 12.53 -40.77
C MET A 247 -6.47 11.02 -40.88
N TRP A 248 -6.34 10.34 -39.75
CA TRP A 248 -6.78 8.96 -39.50
C TRP A 248 -7.26 8.97 -38.03
N GLU A 249 -8.54 8.70 -37.76
CA GLU A 249 -9.16 7.37 -37.67
C GLU A 249 -8.45 6.44 -36.69
#